data_AF-A0A553G8V4-F1
#
_entry.id   AF-A0A553G8V4-F1
#
_cell.length_a   1.000
_cell.length_b   1.000
_cell.length_c   1.000
_cell.angle_alpha   90.00
_cell.angle_beta   90.00
_cell.angle_gamma   90.00
#
_symmetry.space_group_name_H-M   'P 1'
#
loop_
_entity.id
_entity.type
_entity.pdbx_description
1 polymer ?
#
loop_
_entity_poly.entity_id
_entity_poly.type
_entity_poly.pdbx_seq_one_letter_code
_entity_poly.pdbx_strand_id
1 'polypeptide(L)'
;MIIALLIKLLLGGGQDDFLIPPIEKYCKKHLDESSKNIVIETLDKHEDDSKEFFKNFETEIKEFQKKRMAGNVSESEFDVFYSINLKGHKTLDSLSLTRHFIIVDQFTEKQWQDALTDIDKTLKRQQKSFEKKRSKLNKRINKLHNKVEKHINKHGMNPSARLIVASFEEHLNRTLDEFSEKQKERNALLINYNTKQSEVIQLNDDRYAIRMAFNMHFKKTYFDLKNILTKNEWQMISKQFNSVL
;
A
#
# COMPACT_ATOMS: atom_id res chain seq x y z
N MET A 1 5.77 4.75 -11.33
CA MET A 1 4.31 4.84 -11.07
C MET A 1 3.69 3.60 -10.40
N ILE A 2 4.07 2.35 -10.68
CA ILE A 2 3.76 1.09 -9.98
C ILE A 2 4.67 0.72 -8.81
N ILE A 3 5.93 1.15 -8.62
CA ILE A 3 6.53 1.24 -7.27
C ILE A 3 5.69 2.24 -6.52
N ALA A 4 5.34 3.40 -7.07
CA ALA A 4 4.36 4.26 -6.40
C ALA A 4 2.96 3.60 -6.24
N LEU A 5 2.61 2.52 -6.96
CA LEU A 5 1.33 1.82 -6.88
C LEU A 5 1.39 0.53 -6.04
N LEU A 6 2.58 -0.05 -5.85
CA LEU A 6 2.99 -1.14 -4.96
C LEU A 6 3.41 -0.57 -3.60
N ILE A 7 3.99 0.62 -3.57
CA ILE A 7 4.04 1.54 -2.45
C ILE A 7 2.61 2.00 -2.18
N LYS A 8 1.76 2.38 -3.14
CA LYS A 8 0.34 2.65 -2.76
C LYS A 8 -0.42 1.41 -2.28
N LEU A 9 -0.19 0.22 -2.85
CA LEU A 9 -0.91 -1.04 -2.52
C LEU A 9 -0.33 -1.78 -1.31
N LEU A 10 0.99 -1.89 -1.21
CA LEU A 10 1.69 -2.49 -0.07
C LEU A 10 2.06 -1.44 0.98
N LEU A 11 2.32 -0.18 0.64
CA LEU A 11 2.70 0.90 1.57
C LEU A 11 1.62 2.01 1.62
N GLY A 12 0.32 1.65 1.68
CA GLY A 12 -0.82 2.53 2.00
C GLY A 12 -0.72 3.98 1.53
N GLY A 13 -0.76 4.22 0.22
CA GLY A 13 -0.69 5.59 -0.29
C GLY A 13 -2.08 6.20 -0.46
N GLY A 14 -2.37 7.20 0.38
CA GLY A 14 -3.42 8.22 0.22
C GLY A 14 -4.81 7.65 -0.03
N GLN A 15 -5.53 7.38 1.07
CA GLN A 15 -6.75 6.58 1.12
C GLN A 15 -6.50 5.15 0.66
N ASP A 16 -6.22 4.26 1.62
CA ASP A 16 -6.48 2.84 1.43
C ASP A 16 -7.92 2.74 0.90
N ASP A 17 -8.09 2.35 -0.37
CA ASP A 17 -9.39 2.00 -0.97
C ASP A 17 -10.03 0.76 -0.30
N PHE A 18 -9.48 0.37 0.85
CA PHE A 18 -9.92 -0.72 1.66
C PHE A 18 -10.88 -0.19 2.73
N LEU A 19 -12.15 -0.15 2.30
CA LEU A 19 -13.25 -0.81 2.99
C LEU A 19 -13.48 -0.38 4.44
N ILE A 20 -13.30 0.91 4.68
CA ILE A 20 -14.40 1.62 5.28
C ILE A 20 -14.78 2.71 4.28
N PRO A 21 -15.92 2.58 3.59
CA PRO A 21 -16.39 3.66 2.76
C PRO A 21 -16.52 4.89 3.63
N PRO A 22 -16.26 6.08 3.09
CA PRO A 22 -16.19 7.32 3.85
C PRO A 22 -17.40 7.41 4.80
N ILE A 23 -17.22 7.03 6.08
CA ILE A 23 -18.33 6.86 7.06
C ILE A 23 -19.01 8.22 7.20
N GLU A 24 -18.20 9.26 7.05
CA GLU A 24 -18.57 10.66 6.90
C GLU A 24 -19.84 10.89 6.06
N LYS A 25 -20.00 10.16 4.94
CA LYS A 25 -21.18 10.29 4.07
C LYS A 25 -22.46 9.79 4.73
N TYR A 26 -22.34 8.81 5.61
CA TYR A 26 -23.46 8.19 6.33
C TYR A 26 -23.72 8.86 7.67
N CYS A 27 -22.71 9.53 8.26
CA CYS A 27 -22.88 10.40 9.43
C CYS A 27 -23.96 11.47 9.20
N LYS A 28 -24.03 12.06 8.00
CA LYS A 28 -25.05 13.07 7.66
C LYS A 28 -26.49 12.57 7.76
N LYS A 29 -26.72 11.28 7.52
CA LYS A 29 -28.05 10.66 7.48
C LYS A 29 -28.48 10.08 8.82
N HIS A 30 -27.52 9.59 9.61
CA HIS A 30 -27.80 8.73 10.76
C HIS A 30 -27.46 9.35 12.12
N LEU A 31 -26.65 10.41 12.17
CA LEU A 31 -26.26 11.09 13.40
C LEU A 31 -27.07 12.36 13.64
N ASP A 32 -27.16 12.79 14.90
CA ASP A 32 -27.63 14.13 15.26
C ASP A 32 -26.58 15.21 14.96
N GLU A 33 -26.97 16.48 15.11
CA GLU A 33 -26.13 17.62 14.74
C GLU A 33 -24.89 17.78 15.63
N SER A 34 -24.99 17.42 16.92
CA SER A 34 -23.86 17.47 17.84
C SER A 34 -22.80 16.43 17.46
N SER A 35 -23.24 15.19 17.25
CA SER A 35 -22.38 14.09 16.79
C SER A 35 -21.79 14.37 15.40
N LYS A 36 -22.52 15.01 14.48
CA LYS A 36 -21.99 15.42 13.18
C LYS A 36 -20.84 16.41 13.29
N ASN A 37 -20.93 17.40 14.18
CA ASN A 37 -19.87 18.39 14.37
C ASN A 37 -18.57 17.72 14.85
N ILE A 38 -18.66 16.79 15.81
CA ILE A 38 -17.52 15.99 16.28
C ILE A 38 -16.87 15.22 15.12
N VAL A 39 -17.70 14.61 14.25
CA VAL A 39 -17.20 13.92 13.05
C VAL A 39 -16.49 14.89 12.12
N ILE A 40 -17.04 16.08 11.84
CA ILE A 40 -16.44 17.07 10.94
C ILE A 40 -15.09 17.54 11.47
N GLU A 41 -15.00 17.96 12.73
CA GLU A 41 -13.74 18.40 13.35
C GLU A 41 -12.67 17.31 13.30
N THR A 42 -13.08 16.06 13.53
CA THR A 42 -12.21 14.88 13.46
C THR A 42 -11.67 14.65 12.04
N LEU A 43 -12.43 14.98 11.00
CA LEU A 43 -12.01 14.86 9.61
C LEU A 43 -11.05 15.95 9.18
N ASP A 44 -11.35 17.19 9.54
CA ASP A 44 -10.50 18.33 9.18
C ASP A 44 -9.10 18.16 9.77
N LYS A 45 -9.00 17.74 11.03
CA LYS A 45 -7.73 17.43 11.68
C LYS A 45 -6.96 16.31 10.98
N HIS A 46 -7.64 15.24 10.56
CA HIS A 46 -7.00 14.13 9.85
C HIS A 46 -6.48 14.53 8.47
N GLU A 47 -7.18 15.43 7.78
CA GLU A 47 -6.76 15.95 6.49
C GLU A 47 -5.44 16.74 6.62
N ASP A 48 -5.33 17.57 7.65
CA ASP A 48 -4.11 18.35 7.91
C ASP A 48 -2.92 17.45 8.27
N ASP A 49 -3.12 16.49 9.19
CA ASP A 49 -2.09 15.50 9.57
C ASP A 49 -1.60 14.70 8.34
N SER A 50 -2.53 14.32 7.47
CA SER A 50 -2.23 13.56 6.24
C SER A 50 -1.46 14.41 5.23
N LYS A 51 -1.86 15.67 5.01
CA LYS A 51 -1.20 16.59 4.08
C LYS A 51 0.24 16.85 4.51
N GLU A 52 0.48 17.09 5.79
CA GLU A 52 1.82 17.33 6.33
C GLU A 52 2.72 16.11 6.08
N PHE A 53 2.20 14.90 6.37
CA PHE A 53 2.91 13.66 6.10
C PHE A 53 3.29 13.51 4.61
N PHE A 54 2.32 13.65 3.69
CA PHE A 54 2.58 13.45 2.27
C PHE A 54 3.55 14.49 1.70
N LYS A 55 3.48 15.75 2.18
CA LYS A 55 4.39 16.80 1.75
C LYS A 55 5.84 16.48 2.09
N ASN A 56 6.09 15.99 3.31
CA ASN A 56 7.43 15.62 3.75
C ASN A 56 7.95 14.38 3.01
N PHE A 57 7.05 13.43 2.73
CA PHE A 57 7.43 12.14 2.16
C PHE A 57 7.58 12.13 0.63
N GLU A 58 6.90 13.02 -0.11
CA GLU A 58 6.92 13.04 -1.57
C GLU A 58 8.31 13.39 -2.14
N THR A 59 9.02 14.32 -1.51
CA THR A 59 10.36 14.73 -1.94
C THR A 59 11.36 13.58 -1.78
N GLU A 60 11.34 12.91 -0.63
CA GLU A 60 12.22 11.77 -0.33
C GLU A 60 11.99 10.61 -1.32
N ILE A 61 10.73 10.31 -1.66
CA ILE A 61 10.41 9.30 -2.68
C ILE A 61 11.04 9.67 -4.03
N LYS A 62 10.88 10.92 -4.48
CA LYS A 62 11.39 11.36 -5.79
C LYS A 62 12.92 11.25 -5.84
N GLU A 63 13.60 11.70 -4.79
CA GLU A 63 15.06 11.63 -4.70
C GLU A 63 15.57 10.19 -4.65
N PHE A 64 14.97 9.34 -3.81
CA PHE A 64 15.31 7.93 -3.74
C PHE A 64 15.09 7.23 -5.08
N GLN A 65 13.96 7.49 -5.76
CA GLN A 65 13.69 6.92 -7.08
C GLN A 65 14.74 7.33 -8.11
N LYS A 66 15.14 8.60 -8.12
CA LYS A 66 16.18 9.11 -9.03
C LYS A 66 17.52 8.41 -8.78
N LYS A 67 17.97 8.32 -7.52
CA LYS A 67 19.20 7.60 -7.13
C LYS A 67 19.12 6.11 -7.50
N ARG A 68 17.98 5.46 -7.22
CA ARG A 68 17.76 4.04 -7.45
C ARG A 68 17.86 3.70 -8.93
N MET A 69 17.19 4.49 -9.79
CA MET A 69 17.28 4.34 -11.25
C MET A 69 18.70 4.50 -11.78
N ALA A 70 19.46 5.44 -11.20
CA ALA A 70 20.85 5.66 -11.57
C ALA A 70 21.78 4.51 -11.12
N GLY A 71 21.30 3.60 -10.27
CA GLY A 71 22.14 2.54 -9.68
C GLY A 71 22.98 3.04 -8.51
N ASN A 72 22.70 4.22 -7.96
CA ASN A 72 23.56 4.91 -7.00
C ASN A 72 23.08 4.80 -5.55
N VAL A 73 22.13 3.92 -5.26
CA VAL A 73 21.64 3.68 -3.90
C VAL A 73 22.54 2.68 -3.19
N SER A 74 23.00 3.02 -2.00
CA SER A 74 23.67 2.09 -1.08
C SER A 74 22.65 1.25 -0.31
N GLU A 75 23.11 0.15 0.29
CA GLU A 75 22.24 -0.65 1.17
C GLU A 75 21.71 0.16 2.36
N SER A 76 22.54 1.01 2.96
CA SER A 76 22.14 1.87 4.06
C SER A 76 21.10 2.92 3.65
N GLU A 77 21.23 3.53 2.47
CA GLU A 77 20.22 4.44 1.94
C GLU A 77 18.89 3.72 1.67
N PHE A 78 18.94 2.45 1.26
CA PHE A 78 17.77 1.61 1.12
C PHE A 78 17.07 1.38 2.47
N ASP A 79 17.82 0.96 3.48
CA ASP A 79 17.28 0.67 4.81
C ASP A 79 16.68 1.92 5.48
N VAL A 80 17.36 3.07 5.36
CA VAL A 80 16.86 4.36 5.87
C VAL A 80 15.55 4.74 5.17
N PHE A 81 15.50 4.70 3.84
CA PHE A 81 14.30 5.07 3.08
C PHE A 81 13.09 4.23 3.48
N TYR A 82 13.24 2.91 3.54
CA TYR A 82 12.14 2.01 3.89
C TYR A 82 11.76 2.07 5.37
N SER A 83 12.70 2.38 6.27
CA SER A 83 12.42 2.60 7.69
C SER A 83 11.59 3.87 7.92
N ILE A 84 11.96 4.98 7.26
CA ILE A 84 11.20 6.23 7.32
C ILE A 84 9.80 6.02 6.74
N ASN A 85 9.72 5.36 5.57
CA ASN A 85 8.44 5.03 4.95
C ASN A 85 7.54 4.23 5.89
N LEU A 86 8.06 3.14 6.45
CA LEU A 86 7.31 2.25 7.33
C LEU A 86 6.81 3.00 8.57
N LYS A 87 7.67 3.79 9.20
CA LYS A 87 7.30 4.62 10.37
C LYS A 87 6.18 5.60 10.00
N GLY A 88 6.31 6.25 8.85
CA GLY A 88 5.30 7.15 8.32
C GLY A 88 3.93 6.50 8.17
N HIS A 89 3.89 5.31 7.57
CA HIS A 89 2.65 4.56 7.41
C HIS A 89 2.06 4.07 8.74
N LYS A 90 2.91 3.63 9.68
CA LYS A 90 2.46 3.30 11.04
C LYS A 90 1.72 4.47 11.68
N THR A 91 2.28 5.68 11.56
CA THR A 91 1.64 6.91 12.05
C THR A 91 0.30 7.17 11.35
N LEU A 92 0.27 7.19 10.01
CA LEU A 92 -0.97 7.45 9.26
C LEU A 92 -2.07 6.43 9.52
N ASP A 93 -1.74 5.15 9.55
CA ASP A 93 -2.70 4.07 9.82
C ASP A 93 -3.21 4.18 11.26
N SER A 94 -2.36 4.53 12.23
CA SER A 94 -2.76 4.78 13.61
C SER A 94 -3.73 5.97 13.71
N LEU A 95 -3.42 7.10 13.05
CA LEU A 95 -4.30 8.27 13.02
C LEU A 95 -5.65 7.94 12.37
N SER A 96 -5.62 7.22 11.24
CA SER A 96 -6.83 6.80 10.53
C SER A 96 -7.66 5.81 11.35
N LEU A 97 -7.02 4.96 12.14
CA LEU A 97 -7.69 4.03 13.04
C LEU A 97 -8.34 4.74 14.22
N THR A 98 -7.62 5.63 14.90
CA THR A 98 -8.17 6.45 15.98
C THR A 98 -9.38 7.25 15.49
N ARG A 99 -9.27 7.86 14.31
CA ARG A 99 -10.37 8.56 13.65
C ARG A 99 -11.59 7.66 13.45
N HIS A 100 -11.40 6.45 12.94
CA HIS A 100 -12.49 5.49 12.75
C HIS A 100 -13.24 5.23 14.05
N PHE A 101 -12.52 4.95 15.14
CA PHE A 101 -13.15 4.69 16.43
C PHE A 101 -13.91 5.90 16.97
N ILE A 102 -13.33 7.10 16.90
CA ILE A 102 -14.03 8.33 17.30
C ILE A 102 -15.35 8.50 16.54
N ILE A 103 -15.34 8.22 15.23
CA ILE A 103 -16.54 8.32 14.39
C ILE A 103 -17.56 7.24 14.77
N VAL A 104 -17.14 5.98 14.93
CA VAL A 104 -18.05 4.87 15.30
C VAL A 104 -18.67 5.11 16.68
N ASP A 105 -17.91 5.66 17.63
CA ASP A 105 -18.40 6.01 18.97
C ASP A 105 -19.52 7.06 18.96
N GLN A 106 -19.69 7.79 17.86
CA GLN A 106 -20.83 8.71 17.69
C GLN A 106 -22.13 8.00 17.33
N PHE A 107 -22.07 6.75 16.86
CA PHE A 107 -23.24 5.96 16.52
C PHE A 107 -23.70 5.15 17.73
N THR A 108 -25.02 5.08 17.95
CA THR A 108 -25.60 3.93 18.65
C THR A 108 -25.46 2.68 17.79
N GLU A 109 -25.47 1.49 18.42
CA GLU A 109 -25.41 0.21 17.70
C GLU A 109 -26.48 0.12 16.59
N LYS A 110 -27.71 0.58 16.87
CA LYS A 110 -28.79 0.59 15.88
C LYS A 110 -28.49 1.51 14.69
N GLN A 111 -28.05 2.74 14.95
CA GLN A 111 -27.66 3.68 13.88
C GLN A 111 -26.49 3.14 13.05
N TRP A 112 -25.56 2.42 13.68
CA TRP A 112 -24.46 1.78 12.99
C TRP A 112 -24.94 0.67 12.04
N GLN A 113 -25.86 -0.19 12.48
CA GLN A 113 -26.45 -1.23 11.61
C GLN A 113 -27.25 -0.64 10.44
N ASP A 114 -28.00 0.44 10.69
CA ASP A 114 -28.73 1.16 9.64
C ASP A 114 -27.75 1.78 8.62
N ALA A 115 -26.64 2.36 9.10
CA ALA A 115 -25.57 2.87 8.24
C ALA A 115 -24.89 1.77 7.43
N LEU A 116 -24.60 0.60 8.03
CA LEU A 116 -24.00 -0.56 7.34
C LEU A 116 -24.88 -1.05 6.18
N THR A 117 -26.20 -1.02 6.33
CA THR A 117 -27.15 -1.39 5.28
C THR A 117 -27.05 -0.45 4.07
N ASP A 118 -26.93 0.86 4.31
CA ASP A 118 -26.71 1.84 3.24
C ASP A 118 -25.31 1.69 2.59
N ILE A 119 -24.34 1.23 3.38
CA ILE A 119 -22.94 1.05 3.01
C ILE A 119 -22.70 -0.19 2.13
N ASP A 120 -23.50 -1.27 2.25
CA ASP A 120 -23.30 -2.56 1.58
C ASP A 120 -23.06 -2.43 0.06
N LYS A 121 -23.84 -1.59 -0.62
CA LYS A 121 -23.67 -1.34 -2.06
C LYS A 121 -22.30 -0.73 -2.38
N THR A 122 -21.80 0.13 -1.50
CA THR A 122 -20.47 0.75 -1.64
C THR A 122 -19.37 -0.26 -1.35
N LEU A 123 -19.51 -1.10 -0.32
CA LEU A 123 -18.57 -2.19 -0.02
C LEU A 123 -18.42 -3.13 -1.23
N LYS A 124 -19.53 -3.60 -1.80
CA LYS A 124 -19.53 -4.46 -3.00
C LYS A 124 -18.84 -3.81 -4.20
N ARG A 125 -19.03 -2.49 -4.39
CA ARG A 125 -18.35 -1.73 -5.46
C ARG A 125 -16.84 -1.61 -5.22
N GLN A 126 -16.44 -1.35 -3.98
CA GLN A 126 -15.03 -1.28 -3.60
C GLN A 126 -14.32 -2.62 -3.82
N GLN A 127 -14.95 -3.74 -3.43
CA GLN A 127 -14.41 -5.09 -3.66
C GLN A 127 -14.19 -5.38 -5.15
N LYS A 128 -15.17 -5.08 -6.01
CA LYS A 128 -15.01 -5.23 -7.47
C LYS A 128 -13.91 -4.33 -8.05
N SER A 129 -13.80 -3.09 -7.54
CA SER A 129 -12.73 -2.17 -7.93
C SER A 129 -11.36 -2.73 -7.56
N PHE A 130 -11.24 -3.30 -6.37
CA PHE A 130 -10.03 -3.95 -5.88
C PHE A 130 -9.61 -5.13 -6.77
N GLU A 131 -10.52 -6.07 -7.06
CA GLU A 131 -10.24 -7.21 -7.96
C GLU A 131 -9.78 -6.73 -9.34
N LYS A 132 -10.39 -5.67 -9.87
CA LYS A 132 -9.99 -5.07 -11.15
C LYS A 132 -8.59 -4.44 -11.07
N LYS A 133 -8.23 -3.79 -9.96
CA LYS A 133 -6.88 -3.26 -9.73
C LYS A 133 -5.85 -4.38 -9.61
N ARG A 134 -6.15 -5.45 -8.88
CA ARG A 134 -5.31 -6.66 -8.77
C ARG A 134 -5.09 -7.31 -10.12
N SER A 135 -6.14 -7.51 -10.91
CA SER A 135 -6.04 -8.04 -12.29
C SER A 135 -5.13 -7.17 -13.18
N LYS A 136 -5.25 -5.84 -13.09
CA LYS A 136 -4.36 -4.91 -13.81
C LYS A 136 -2.91 -5.00 -13.32
N LEU A 137 -2.69 -5.21 -12.03
CA LEU A 137 -1.35 -5.41 -11.46
C LEU A 137 -0.73 -6.72 -11.95
N ASN A 138 -1.46 -7.82 -11.94
CA ASN A 138 -0.96 -9.10 -12.47
C ASN A 138 -0.59 -8.99 -13.95
N LYS A 139 -1.42 -8.31 -14.76
CA LYS A 139 -1.10 -8.01 -16.17
C LYS A 139 0.16 -7.15 -16.33
N ARG A 140 0.44 -6.27 -15.37
CA ARG A 140 1.64 -5.46 -15.33
C ARG A 140 2.85 -6.36 -15.00
N ILE A 141 2.80 -7.13 -13.93
CA ILE A 141 3.84 -8.09 -13.54
C ILE A 141 4.20 -9.03 -14.71
N ASN A 142 3.21 -9.64 -15.36
CA ASN A 142 3.47 -10.51 -16.52
C ASN A 142 4.15 -9.76 -17.70
N LYS A 143 3.84 -8.46 -17.89
CA LYS A 143 4.55 -7.63 -18.87
C LYS A 143 5.98 -7.31 -18.45
N LEU A 144 6.27 -7.17 -17.15
CA LEU A 144 7.65 -7.03 -16.66
C LEU A 144 8.44 -8.29 -17.01
N HIS A 145 7.91 -9.46 -16.63
CA HIS A 145 8.50 -10.77 -16.95
C HIS A 145 8.91 -10.86 -18.41
N ASN A 146 7.93 -10.72 -19.31
CA ASN A 146 8.13 -10.89 -20.74
C ASN A 146 9.13 -9.88 -21.32
N LYS A 147 9.15 -8.64 -20.80
CA LYS A 147 10.09 -7.62 -21.28
C LYS A 147 11.50 -7.88 -20.80
N VAL A 148 11.68 -8.30 -19.55
CA VAL A 148 12.97 -8.66 -18.99
C VAL A 148 13.51 -9.89 -19.70
N GLU A 149 12.70 -10.94 -19.86
CA GLU A 149 13.07 -12.15 -20.59
C GLU A 149 13.48 -11.83 -22.04
N LYS A 150 12.69 -11.01 -22.74
CA LYS A 150 13.04 -10.55 -24.10
C LYS A 150 14.37 -9.80 -24.14
N HIS A 151 14.68 -8.98 -23.12
CA HIS A 151 15.93 -8.24 -23.06
C HIS A 151 17.12 -9.15 -22.77
N ILE A 152 16.97 -10.10 -21.84
CA ILE A 152 17.99 -11.10 -21.54
C ILE A 152 18.35 -11.89 -22.81
N ASN A 153 17.34 -12.40 -23.52
CA ASN A 153 17.54 -13.18 -24.74
C ASN A 153 18.12 -12.35 -25.89
N LYS A 154 17.66 -11.10 -26.07
CA LYS A 154 18.12 -10.25 -27.19
C LYS A 154 19.54 -9.72 -27.00
N HIS A 155 19.93 -9.43 -25.77
CA HIS A 155 21.20 -8.74 -25.47
C HIS A 155 22.25 -9.65 -24.85
N GLY A 156 21.98 -10.95 -24.70
CA GLY A 156 22.92 -11.89 -24.09
C GLY A 156 23.24 -11.55 -22.63
N MET A 157 22.26 -11.00 -21.90
CA MET A 157 22.45 -10.61 -20.51
C MET A 157 22.73 -11.84 -19.63
N ASN A 158 23.34 -11.61 -18.46
CA ASN A 158 23.63 -12.66 -17.50
C ASN A 158 22.38 -13.53 -17.20
N PRO A 159 22.41 -14.85 -17.46
CA PRO A 159 21.27 -15.75 -17.25
C PRO A 159 20.73 -15.75 -15.82
N SER A 160 21.59 -15.47 -14.81
CA SER A 160 21.19 -15.35 -13.41
C SER A 160 20.18 -14.22 -13.17
N ALA A 161 20.16 -13.19 -14.03
CA ALA A 161 19.18 -12.12 -13.95
C ALA A 161 17.75 -12.62 -14.13
N ARG A 162 17.55 -13.68 -14.94
CA ARG A 162 16.26 -14.33 -15.14
C ARG A 162 15.74 -14.96 -13.85
N LEU A 163 16.62 -15.68 -13.15
CA LEU A 163 16.28 -16.36 -11.90
C LEU A 163 15.93 -15.37 -10.79
N ILE A 164 16.70 -14.27 -10.69
CA ILE A 164 16.44 -13.21 -9.71
C ILE A 164 15.09 -12.53 -9.97
N VAL A 165 14.77 -12.23 -11.24
CA VAL A 165 13.49 -11.59 -11.60
C VAL A 165 12.31 -12.53 -11.39
N ALA A 166 12.43 -13.82 -11.75
CA ALA A 166 11.39 -14.80 -11.47
C ALA A 166 11.12 -14.96 -9.97
N SER A 167 12.17 -15.02 -9.15
CA SER A 167 12.06 -15.06 -7.68
C SER A 167 11.40 -13.80 -7.11
N PHE A 168 11.70 -12.62 -7.66
CA PHE A 168 11.04 -11.38 -7.29
C PHE A 168 9.54 -11.40 -7.59
N GLU A 169 9.14 -11.89 -8.76
CA GLU A 169 7.74 -11.96 -9.16
C GLU A 169 6.92 -12.94 -8.31
N GLU A 170 7.51 -14.09 -7.99
CA GLU A 170 6.89 -15.06 -7.08
C GLU A 170 6.63 -14.43 -5.70
N HIS A 171 7.66 -13.80 -5.11
CA HIS A 171 7.52 -13.12 -3.82
C HIS A 171 6.51 -11.98 -3.88
N LEU A 172 6.54 -11.19 -4.96
CA LEU A 172 5.59 -10.11 -5.18
C LEU A 172 4.14 -10.61 -5.18
N ASN A 173 3.85 -11.68 -5.93
CA ASN A 173 2.51 -12.27 -5.97
C ASN A 173 2.10 -12.81 -4.60
N ARG A 174 3.00 -13.53 -3.91
CA ARG A 174 2.73 -14.05 -2.57
C ARG A 174 2.44 -12.94 -1.56
N THR A 175 3.26 -11.88 -1.53
CA THR A 175 3.04 -10.72 -0.64
C THR A 175 1.70 -10.05 -0.94
N LEU A 176 1.34 -9.88 -2.22
CA LEU A 176 0.05 -9.29 -2.58
C LEU A 176 -1.12 -10.14 -2.08
N ASP A 177 -1.01 -11.46 -2.15
CA ASP A 177 -2.05 -12.38 -1.69
C ASP A 177 -2.18 -12.33 -0.16
N GLU A 178 -1.08 -12.47 0.57
CA GLU A 178 -1.04 -12.36 2.04
C GLU A 178 -1.60 -11.01 2.53
N PHE A 179 -1.15 -9.91 1.91
CA PHE A 179 -1.61 -8.57 2.26
C PHE A 179 -3.10 -8.39 1.98
N SER A 180 -3.60 -8.96 0.88
CA SER A 180 -5.03 -8.90 0.53
C SER A 180 -5.90 -9.62 1.55
N GLU A 181 -5.49 -10.79 2.03
CA GLU A 181 -6.24 -11.52 3.05
C GLU A 181 -6.24 -10.78 4.39
N LYS A 182 -5.08 -10.29 4.85
CA LYS A 182 -4.99 -9.47 6.06
C LYS A 182 -5.82 -8.19 5.98
N GLN A 183 -5.93 -7.63 4.79
CA GLN A 183 -6.78 -6.48 4.57
C GLN A 183 -8.27 -6.83 4.69
N LYS A 184 -8.72 -7.97 4.15
CA LYS A 184 -10.11 -8.43 4.32
C LYS A 184 -10.44 -8.67 5.80
N GLU A 185 -9.55 -9.33 6.53
CA GLU A 185 -9.67 -9.53 7.99
C GLU A 185 -9.84 -8.20 8.72
N ARG A 186 -8.95 -7.24 8.44
CA ARG A 186 -9.01 -5.90 9.03
C ARG A 186 -10.36 -5.21 8.77
N ASN A 187 -10.87 -5.29 7.55
CA ASN A 187 -12.14 -4.66 7.21
C ASN A 187 -13.32 -5.34 7.90
N ALA A 188 -13.30 -6.67 8.02
CA ALA A 188 -14.31 -7.43 8.74
C ALA A 188 -14.37 -7.04 10.23
N LEU A 189 -13.21 -6.74 10.85
CA LEU A 189 -13.18 -6.16 12.19
C LEU A 189 -13.74 -4.74 12.21
N LEU A 190 -13.32 -3.87 11.28
CA LEU A 190 -13.71 -2.46 11.31
C LEU A 190 -15.20 -2.18 11.06
N ILE A 191 -15.92 -3.10 10.42
CA ILE A 191 -17.38 -3.01 10.28
C ILE A 191 -18.14 -3.50 11.52
N ASN A 192 -17.49 -4.25 12.42
CA ASN A 192 -18.11 -4.72 13.64
C ASN A 192 -18.11 -3.61 14.69
N TYR A 193 -19.30 -3.28 15.20
CA TYR A 193 -19.50 -2.22 16.20
C TYR A 193 -18.66 -2.43 17.47
N ASN A 194 -18.50 -3.69 17.89
CA ASN A 194 -17.87 -4.03 19.18
C ASN A 194 -16.37 -4.35 19.08
N THR A 195 -15.76 -4.20 17.90
CA THR A 195 -14.33 -4.48 17.74
C THR A 195 -13.51 -3.55 18.60
N LYS A 196 -12.49 -4.08 19.29
CA LYS A 196 -11.56 -3.24 20.05
C LYS A 196 -10.46 -2.70 19.16
N GLN A 197 -10.03 -1.47 19.43
CA GLN A 197 -8.91 -0.85 18.71
C GLN A 197 -7.63 -1.70 18.75
N SER A 198 -7.36 -2.38 19.87
CA SER A 198 -6.21 -3.28 20.04
C SER A 198 -6.20 -4.43 19.04
N GLU A 199 -7.36 -4.99 18.68
CA GLU A 199 -7.45 -6.10 17.72
C GLU A 199 -7.05 -5.65 16.31
N VAL A 200 -7.43 -4.43 15.94
CA VAL A 200 -7.06 -3.85 14.65
C VAL A 200 -5.59 -3.43 14.62
N ILE A 201 -5.04 -2.98 15.75
CA ILE A 201 -3.60 -2.69 15.89
C ILE A 201 -2.77 -3.94 15.63
N GLN A 202 -3.15 -5.09 16.21
CA GLN A 202 -2.46 -6.36 15.98
C GLN A 202 -2.44 -6.74 14.48
N LEU A 203 -3.57 -6.60 13.79
CA LEU A 203 -3.63 -6.84 12.34
C LEU A 203 -2.80 -5.84 11.53
N ASN A 204 -2.70 -4.58 11.97
CA ASN A 204 -1.81 -3.62 11.33
C ASN A 204 -0.35 -4.04 11.50
N ASP A 205 0.06 -4.55 12.66
CA ASP A 205 1.41 -5.08 12.88
C ASP A 205 1.73 -6.28 11.98
N ASP A 206 0.79 -7.21 11.80
CA ASP A 206 0.91 -8.30 10.82
C ASP A 206 1.12 -7.75 9.40
N ARG A 207 0.33 -6.74 9.00
CA ARG A 207 0.47 -6.06 7.69
C ARG A 207 1.85 -5.42 7.56
N TYR A 208 2.39 -4.81 8.61
CA TYR A 208 3.74 -4.23 8.59
C TYR A 208 4.83 -5.29 8.48
N ALA A 209 4.66 -6.46 9.09
CA ALA A 209 5.60 -7.56 8.94
C ALA A 209 5.65 -8.06 7.48
N ILE A 210 4.50 -8.19 6.82
CA ILE A 210 4.41 -8.53 5.38
C ILE A 210 5.11 -7.47 4.52
N ARG A 211 4.90 -6.18 4.82
CA ARG A 211 5.58 -5.06 4.14
C ARG A 211 7.10 -5.14 4.30
N MET A 212 7.58 -5.41 5.50
CA MET A 212 9.01 -5.55 5.77
C MET A 212 9.63 -6.74 5.01
N ALA A 213 8.96 -7.90 5.00
CA ALA A 213 9.42 -9.06 4.25
C ALA A 213 9.58 -8.76 2.76
N PHE A 214 8.60 -8.07 2.16
CA PHE A 214 8.69 -7.63 0.77
C PHE A 214 9.83 -6.64 0.54
N ASN A 215 10.00 -5.64 1.42
CA ASN A 215 11.06 -4.65 1.28
C ASN A 215 12.45 -5.29 1.35
N MET A 216 12.65 -6.28 2.22
CA MET A 216 13.89 -7.05 2.30
C MET A 216 14.15 -7.84 1.00
N HIS A 217 13.14 -8.50 0.45
CA HIS A 217 13.29 -9.21 -0.82
C HIS A 217 13.54 -8.29 -2.01
N PHE A 218 12.89 -7.12 -2.03
CA PHE A 218 13.10 -6.11 -3.05
C PHE A 218 14.51 -5.50 -2.95
N LYS A 219 15.01 -5.23 -1.74
CA LYS A 219 16.41 -4.83 -1.49
C LYS A 219 17.36 -5.86 -2.09
N LYS A 220 17.20 -7.13 -1.72
CA LYS A 220 18.02 -8.24 -2.23
C LYS A 220 17.99 -8.31 -3.76
N THR A 221 16.80 -8.29 -4.35
CA THR A 221 16.62 -8.28 -5.81
C THR A 221 17.35 -7.12 -6.48
N TYR A 222 17.25 -5.91 -5.91
CA TYR A 222 17.92 -4.72 -6.43
C TYR A 222 19.44 -4.90 -6.47
N PHE A 223 20.05 -5.31 -5.35
CA PHE A 223 21.50 -5.45 -5.26
C PHE A 223 22.03 -6.65 -6.04
N ASP A 224 21.32 -7.78 -6.01
CA ASP A 224 21.66 -8.97 -6.80
C ASP A 224 21.70 -8.62 -8.31
N LEU A 225 20.68 -7.93 -8.82
CA LEU A 225 20.65 -7.48 -10.22
C LEU A 225 21.73 -6.44 -10.51
N LYS A 226 21.91 -5.43 -9.64
CA LYS A 226 22.92 -4.39 -9.83
C LYS A 226 24.34 -4.97 -9.89
N ASN A 227 24.62 -6.04 -9.14
CA ASN A 227 25.95 -6.64 -9.06
C ASN A 227 26.30 -7.50 -10.30
N ILE A 228 25.31 -8.11 -10.95
CA ILE A 228 25.54 -9.01 -12.08
C ILE A 228 25.33 -8.37 -13.46
N LEU A 229 24.73 -7.18 -13.49
CA LEU A 229 24.42 -6.45 -14.71
C LEU A 229 25.41 -5.32 -14.94
N THR A 230 25.77 -5.09 -16.20
CA THR A 230 26.46 -3.86 -16.61
C THR A 230 25.55 -2.65 -16.41
N LYS A 231 26.15 -1.45 -16.39
CA LYS A 231 25.40 -0.18 -16.26
C LYS A 231 24.28 -0.03 -17.31
N ASN A 232 24.54 -0.44 -18.56
CA ASN A 232 23.56 -0.34 -19.64
C ASN A 232 22.41 -1.33 -19.45
N GLU A 233 22.72 -2.58 -19.09
CA GLU A 233 21.70 -3.60 -18.80
C GLU A 233 20.86 -3.23 -17.58
N TRP A 234 21.50 -2.72 -16.52
CA TRP A 234 20.83 -2.17 -15.36
C TRP A 234 19.89 -1.03 -15.74
N GLN A 235 20.31 -0.06 -16.57
CA GLN A 235 19.43 1.01 -17.03
C GLN A 235 18.23 0.49 -17.81
N MET A 236 18.40 -0.54 -18.65
CA MET A 236 17.29 -1.14 -19.39
C MET A 236 16.33 -1.86 -18.46
N ILE A 237 16.85 -2.72 -17.58
CA ILE A 237 16.06 -3.48 -16.60
C ILE A 237 15.37 -2.53 -15.63
N SER A 238 16.09 -1.60 -15.01
CA SER A 238 15.54 -0.59 -14.09
C SER A 238 14.47 0.29 -14.73
N LYS A 239 14.57 0.60 -16.04
CA LYS A 239 13.48 1.24 -16.80
C LYS A 239 12.28 0.33 -16.99
N GLN A 240 12.47 -0.97 -17.23
CA GLN A 240 11.34 -1.91 -17.32
C GLN A 240 10.64 -2.08 -16.00
N PHE A 241 11.42 -2.27 -14.93
CA PHE A 241 11.02 -2.09 -13.56
C PHE A 241 10.24 -0.77 -13.49
N ASN A 242 10.76 0.43 -13.74
CA ASN A 242 9.99 1.70 -13.71
C ASN A 242 8.82 1.89 -14.68
N SER A 243 8.71 1.15 -15.77
CA SER A 243 7.58 1.23 -16.72
C SER A 243 6.40 0.36 -16.28
N VAL A 244 6.73 -0.68 -15.51
CA VAL A 244 5.83 -1.56 -14.79
C VAL A 244 5.87 -1.25 -13.29
N LEU A 245 6.62 -0.21 -12.88
CA LEU A 245 6.83 0.38 -11.55
C LEU A 245 6.67 1.89 -11.66
#